data_AF-A0A9E1JGW5-F1
#
_entry.id   AF-A0A9E1JGW5-F1
#
_cell.length_a   1.000
_cell.length_b   1.000
_cell.length_c   1.000
_cell.angle_alpha   90.00
_cell.angle_beta   90.00
_cell.angle_gamma   90.00
#
_symmetry.space_group_name_H-M   'P 1'
#
loop_
_entity.id
_entity.type
_entity.pdbx_description
1 polymer ?
#
loop_
_entity_poly.entity_id
_entity_poly.type
_entity_poly.pdbx_seq_one_letter_code
_entity_poly.pdbx_strand_id
1 'polypeptide(L)'
;MSNIKEIVQSPVFARQKKKLYKHQIKDLDNAVKYVYNNPTIGDMKKGDLKGVQIYKFNSQNQHLLLAYEVVDSSLFLYSFGSHENFYRELKKYLQH
;
A
#
# COMPACT_ATOMS: atom_id res chain seq x y z
N MET A 1 1.96 7.59 -18.69
CA MET A 1 1.19 6.35 -18.41
C MET A 1 2.13 5.40 -17.70
N SER A 2 1.69 4.78 -16.61
CA SER A 2 2.50 3.77 -15.91
C SER A 2 2.50 2.46 -16.71
N ASN A 3 3.64 1.77 -16.75
CA ASN A 3 3.78 0.48 -17.46
C ASN A 3 3.36 -0.72 -16.60
N ILE A 4 2.53 -0.51 -15.57
CA ILE A 4 2.18 -1.56 -14.61
C ILE A 4 1.22 -2.54 -15.29
N LYS A 5 1.63 -3.81 -15.37
CA LYS A 5 0.89 -4.89 -16.03
C LYS A 5 0.01 -5.70 -15.08
N GLU A 6 0.39 -5.74 -13.80
CA GLU A 6 -0.27 -6.55 -12.79
C GLU A 6 -0.29 -5.83 -11.44
N ILE A 7 -1.33 -6.12 -10.64
CA ILE A 7 -1.42 -5.71 -9.25
C ILE A 7 -1.54 -6.96 -8.38
N VAL A 8 -0.56 -7.16 -7.50
CA VAL A 8 -0.50 -8.30 -6.57
C VAL A 8 -0.81 -7.81 -5.16
N GLN A 9 -1.74 -8.46 -4.47
CA GLN A 9 -2.12 -8.12 -3.10
C GLN A 9 -1.56 -9.15 -2.14
N SER A 10 -0.87 -8.70 -1.09
CA SER A 10 -0.45 -9.60 -0.02
C SER A 10 -1.67 -10.17 0.74
N PRO A 11 -1.54 -11.32 1.41
CA PRO A 11 -2.58 -11.84 2.29
C PRO A 11 -2.95 -10.87 3.42
N VAL A 12 -1.99 -10.06 3.90
CA VAL A 12 -2.19 -9.04 4.93
C VAL A 12 -3.04 -7.90 4.39
N PHE A 13 -2.76 -7.42 3.17
CA PHE A 13 -3.56 -6.41 2.49
C PHE A 13 -5.00 -6.90 2.29
N ALA A 14 -5.17 -8.11 1.76
CA ALA A 14 -6.49 -8.70 1.52
C ALA A 14 -7.31 -8.86 2.82
N ARG A 15 -6.66 -9.31 3.91
CA ARG A 15 -7.30 -9.42 5.23
C ARG A 15 -7.72 -8.07 5.79
N GLN A 16 -6.92 -7.03 5.61
CA GLN A 16 -7.27 -5.67 6.04
C GLN A 16 -8.43 -5.09 5.22
N LYS A 17 -8.39 -5.24 3.89
CA LYS A 17 -9.44 -4.78 2.99
C LYS A 17 -10.80 -5.38 3.33
N LYS A 18 -10.86 -6.66 3.72
CA LYS A 18 -12.10 -7.34 4.15
C LYS A 18 -12.76 -6.72 5.39
N LYS A 19 -12.02 -5.99 6.22
CA LYS A 19 -12.54 -5.34 7.44
C LYS A 19 -13.09 -3.94 7.20
N LEU A 20 -12.89 -3.39 5.99
CA LEU A 20 -13.32 -2.04 5.65
C LEU A 20 -14.79 -1.98 5.26
N TYR A 21 -15.43 -0.86 5.59
CA TYR A 21 -16.75 -0.53 5.04
C TYR A 21 -16.63 -0.12 3.55
N LYS A 22 -17.73 -0.22 2.81
CA LYS A 22 -17.78 0.09 1.36
C LYS A 22 -17.17 1.45 1.00
N HIS A 23 -17.41 2.48 1.81
CA HIS A 23 -16.87 3.81 1.57
C HIS A 23 -15.35 3.86 1.74
N GLN A 24 -14.80 3.18 2.76
CA GLN A 24 -13.35 3.09 2.97
C GLN A 24 -12.66 2.26 1.87
N ILE A 25 -13.33 1.21 1.38
CA ILE A 25 -12.84 0.44 0.21
C ILE A 25 -12.71 1.35 -1.00
N LYS A 26 -13.68 2.24 -1.24
CA LYS A 26 -13.62 3.20 -2.35
C LYS A 26 -12.44 4.16 -2.20
N ASP A 27 -12.18 4.66 -0.98
CA ASP A 27 -11.02 5.50 -0.69
C ASP A 27 -9.69 4.77 -0.95
N LEU A 28 -9.59 3.51 -0.50
CA LEU A 28 -8.43 2.66 -0.72
C LEU A 28 -8.23 2.35 -2.22
N ASP A 29 -9.29 2.03 -2.95
CA ASP A 29 -9.22 1.72 -4.38
C ASP A 29 -8.81 2.97 -5.19
N ASN A 30 -9.24 4.17 -4.77
CA ASN A 30 -8.75 5.43 -5.35
C ASN A 30 -7.25 5.63 -5.08
N ALA A 31 -6.78 5.34 -3.86
CA ALA A 31 -5.36 5.41 -3.54
C ALA A 31 -4.53 4.42 -4.38
N VAL A 32 -4.99 3.17 -4.51
CA VAL A 32 -4.34 2.15 -5.36
C VAL A 32 -4.32 2.61 -6.82
N LYS A 33 -5.41 3.15 -7.35
CA LYS A 33 -5.46 3.68 -8.72
C LYS A 33 -4.49 4.86 -8.91
N TYR A 34 -4.33 5.70 -7.89
CA TYR A 34 -3.43 6.84 -7.98
C TYR A 34 -1.96 6.41 -8.02
N VAL A 35 -1.58 5.46 -7.15
CA VAL A 35 -0.24 4.85 -7.15
C VAL A 35 -0.01 4.02 -8.42
N TYR A 36 -1.02 3.29 -8.91
CA TYR A 36 -0.95 2.59 -10.18
C TYR A 36 -0.56 3.54 -11.31
N ASN A 37 -1.17 4.72 -11.40
CA ASN A 37 -0.88 5.70 -12.44
C ASN A 37 0.45 6.45 -12.21
N ASN A 38 0.85 6.62 -10.95
CA ASN A 38 2.05 7.36 -10.55
C ASN A 38 2.87 6.54 -9.53
N PRO A 39 3.55 5.47 -9.95
CA PRO A 39 4.19 4.53 -9.02
C PRO A 39 5.34 5.12 -8.21
N THR A 40 5.87 6.29 -8.58
CA THR A 40 6.96 6.99 -7.88
C THR A 40 6.47 8.04 -6.89
N ILE A 41 5.17 8.12 -6.62
CA ILE A 41 4.58 9.17 -5.78
C ILE A 41 4.75 8.93 -4.27
N GLY A 42 5.08 7.70 -3.89
CA GLY A 42 5.30 7.33 -2.51
C GLY A 42 6.71 7.65 -2.03
N ASP A 43 6.84 7.86 -0.73
CA ASP A 43 8.14 8.07 -0.09
C ASP A 43 8.89 6.75 0.00
N MET A 44 10.00 6.63 -0.73
CA MET A 44 10.87 5.46 -0.69
C MET A 44 11.52 5.30 0.69
N LYS A 45 11.38 4.11 1.28
CA LYS A 45 11.97 3.78 2.57
C LYS A 45 13.41 3.30 2.43
N LYS A 46 14.16 3.48 3.52
CA LYS A 46 15.58 3.12 3.68
C LYS A 46 15.72 2.07 4.79
N GLY A 47 16.90 1.45 4.89
CA GLY A 47 17.20 0.44 5.92
C GLY A 47 16.42 -0.86 5.69
N ASP A 48 15.86 -1.44 6.75
CA ASP A 48 15.12 -2.72 6.73
C ASP A 48 13.93 -2.77 5.75
N LEU A 49 13.46 -1.61 5.27
CA LEU A 49 12.32 -1.47 4.36
C LEU A 49 12.72 -0.95 2.97
N LYS A 50 14.00 -1.09 2.59
CA LYS A 50 14.50 -0.66 1.27
C LYS A 50 13.71 -1.36 0.16
N GLY A 51 13.28 -0.59 -0.85
CA GLY A 51 12.44 -1.06 -1.96
C GLY A 51 10.96 -0.71 -1.79
N VAL A 52 10.49 -0.58 -0.54
CA VAL A 52 9.11 -0.21 -0.24
C VAL A 52 8.90 1.31 -0.34
N GLN A 53 7.82 1.70 -0.98
CA GLN A 53 7.31 3.07 -1.02
C GLN A 53 6.06 3.21 -0.14
N ILE A 54 5.92 4.37 0.52
CA ILE A 54 4.75 4.68 1.34
C ILE A 54 3.98 5.84 0.71
N TYR A 55 2.73 5.59 0.34
CA TYR A 55 1.80 6.62 -0.08
C TYR A 55 0.80 6.96 1.04
N LYS A 56 0.70 8.24 1.41
CA LYS A 56 -0.27 8.72 2.42
C LYS A 56 -1.55 9.18 1.72
N PHE A 57 -2.70 8.70 2.19
CA PHE A 57 -4.01 9.06 1.66
C PHE A 57 -5.03 9.30 2.77
N ASN A 58 -6.12 9.98 2.43
CA ASN A 58 -7.23 10.20 3.35
C ASN A 58 -8.31 9.14 3.12
N SER A 59 -8.81 8.57 4.21
CA SER A 59 -10.08 7.84 4.20
C SER A 59 -10.95 8.40 5.31
N GLN A 60 -12.04 9.04 4.91
CA GLN A 60 -12.92 9.77 5.82
C GLN A 60 -12.11 10.79 6.67
N ASN A 61 -12.18 10.68 7.99
CA ASN A 61 -11.50 11.57 8.93
C ASN A 61 -10.13 11.03 9.39
N GLN A 62 -9.54 10.08 8.64
CA GLN A 62 -8.28 9.43 9.02
C GLN A 62 -7.24 9.49 7.89
N HIS A 63 -6.00 9.76 8.28
CA HIS A 63 -4.84 9.60 7.41
C HIS A 63 -4.34 8.16 7.47
N LEU A 64 -4.32 7.48 6.33
CA LEU A 64 -3.81 6.13 6.17
C LEU A 64 -2.55 6.12 5.32
N LEU A 65 -1.72 5.11 5.56
CA LEU A 65 -0.52 4.82 4.79
C LEU A 65 -0.77 3.58 3.94
N LEU A 66 -0.26 3.55 2.71
CA LEU A 66 -0.22 2.40 1.82
C LEU A 66 1.24 2.03 1.54
N ALA A 67 1.64 0.83 1.93
CA ALA A 67 2.94 0.24 1.57
C ALA A 67 2.81 -0.53 0.27
N TYR A 68 3.68 -0.18 -0.68
CA TYR A 68 3.73 -0.85 -1.97
C TYR A 68 5.16 -0.90 -2.53
N GLU A 69 5.36 -1.75 -3.51
CA GLU A 69 6.60 -1.84 -4.28
C GLU A 69 6.27 -2.08 -5.75
N VAL A 70 7.18 -1.67 -6.64
CA VAL A 70 7.08 -1.96 -8.07
C VAL A 70 8.29 -2.79 -8.48
N VAL A 71 8.06 -4.04 -8.87
CA VAL A 71 9.08 -4.97 -9.35
C VAL A 71 8.63 -5.51 -10.70
N ASP A 72 9.48 -5.45 -11.72
CA ASP A 72 9.22 -6.02 -13.05
C ASP A 72 7.84 -5.64 -13.66
N SER A 73 7.43 -4.39 -13.49
CA SER A 73 6.11 -3.89 -13.93
C SER A 73 4.89 -4.43 -13.17
N SER A 74 5.09 -5.09 -12.03
CA SER A 74 4.04 -5.52 -11.12
C SER A 74 4.00 -4.61 -9.89
N LEU A 75 2.79 -4.17 -9.52
CA LEU A 75 2.53 -3.39 -8.31
C LEU A 75 2.18 -4.33 -7.16
N PHE A 76 3.11 -4.49 -6.22
CA PHE A 76 2.89 -5.26 -5.00
C PHE A 76 2.30 -4.37 -3.92
N LEU A 77 1.13 -4.74 -3.41
CA LEU A 77 0.43 -4.06 -2.32
C LEU A 77 0.63 -4.86 -1.02
N TYR A 78 1.44 -4.33 -0.11
CA TYR A 78 1.84 -5.06 1.10
C TYR A 78 0.89 -4.87 2.27
N SER A 79 0.57 -3.63 2.63
CA SER A 79 -0.25 -3.32 3.80
C SER A 79 -0.77 -1.90 3.72
N PHE A 80 -1.84 -1.59 4.46
CA PHE A 80 -2.28 -0.22 4.67
C PHE A 80 -2.82 -0.02 6.08
N GLY A 81 -2.72 1.18 6.64
CA GLY A 81 -3.23 1.44 8.00
C GLY A 81 -2.73 2.74 8.60
N SER A 82 -3.07 2.96 9.86
CA SER A 82 -2.53 4.04 10.70
C SER A 82 -1.13 3.68 11.22
N HIS A 83 -0.35 4.71 11.61
CA HIS A 83 1.11 4.64 11.77
C HIS A 83 1.65 3.45 12.60
N GLU A 84 1.17 3.20 13.83
CA GLU A 84 1.79 2.18 14.69
C GLU A 84 1.57 0.74 14.20
N ASN A 85 0.33 0.37 13.90
CA ASN A 85 0.00 -1.00 13.48
C ASN A 85 0.53 -1.31 12.08
N PHE A 86 0.63 -0.28 11.24
CA PHE A 86 1.14 -0.37 9.88
C PHE A 86 2.58 -0.89 9.82
N TYR A 87 3.52 -0.26 10.54
CA TYR A 87 4.92 -0.67 10.50
C TYR A 87 5.17 -2.03 11.13
N ARG A 88 4.38 -2.40 12.17
CA ARG A 88 4.49 -3.71 12.80
C ARG A 88 4.11 -4.83 11.83
N GLU A 89 2.99 -4.70 11.14
CA GLU A 89 2.54 -5.70 10.16
C GLU A 89 3.44 -5.72 8.91
N LEU A 90 3.91 -4.54 8.47
CA LEU A 90 4.82 -4.43 7.33
C LEU A 90 6.16 -5.12 7.60
N LYS A 91 6.78 -4.88 8.76
CA LYS A 91 8.05 -5.53 9.13
C LYS A 91 7.91 -7.05 9.22
N LYS A 92 6.82 -7.55 9.85
CA LYS A 92 6.56 -9.00 9.91
C LYS A 92 6.44 -9.65 8.54
N TYR A 93 5.86 -8.94 7.57
CA TYR A 93 5.69 -9.48 6.22
C TYR A 93 7.00 -9.49 5.41
N LEU A 94 7.90 -8.55 5.66
CA LEU A 94 9.16 -8.41 4.90
C LEU A 94 10.37 -9.10 5.54
N GLN A 95 10.28 -9.49 6.82
CA GLN A 95 11.34 -10.19 7.57
C GLN A 95 11.10 -11.72 7.70
N HIS A 96 10.19 -12.27 6.90
CA HIS A 96 9.95 -13.71 6.74
C HIS A 96 10.11 -14.09 5.28
#